data_AF-G4ZVK2-F1
#
_entry.id   AF-G4ZVK2-F1
#
_cell.length_a   1.000
_cell.length_b   1.000
_cell.length_c   1.000
_cell.angle_alpha   90.00
_cell.angle_beta   90.00
_cell.angle_gamma   90.00
#
_symmetry.space_group_name_H-M   'P 1'
#
loop_
_entity.id
_entity.type
_entity.pdbx_description
1 polymer ?
#
loop_
_entity_poly.entity_id
_entity_poly.type
_entity_poly.pdbx_seq_one_letter_code
_entity_poly.pdbx_strand_id
1 'polypeptide(L)'
;MERLVIARPVLKKDDIALYEALVERARGQQHYHMLAKELKADKTRGQSLPSHSNKNGAHWVKDCPTASDADKEAALQRMNDMKNQRLRAKAVRSLGPLGERVAIVNEVLEVPFRPDTGAECNVITKKMIQELEKASGSAVSMEMLAVPVKVEVADGRLVEYLEKCNLDVQLLTAAGPVRLRRLEWIVMDG
;
A
#
# COMPACT_ATOMS: atom_id res chain seq x y z
N MET A 1 -21.10 -2.28 4.64
CA MET A 1 -19.83 -1.56 4.79
C MET A 1 -19.72 -0.62 3.60
N GLU A 2 -19.71 0.69 3.84
CA GLU A 2 -19.57 1.72 2.80
C GLU A 2 -18.18 1.63 2.17
N ARG A 3 -18.05 1.97 0.88
CA ARG A 3 -16.80 1.91 0.13
C ARG A 3 -16.63 3.18 -0.69
N LEU A 4 -15.40 3.68 -0.81
CA LEU A 4 -15.07 4.71 -1.80
C LEU A 4 -15.30 4.15 -3.20
N VAL A 5 -15.86 4.95 -4.09
CA VAL A 5 -15.90 4.64 -5.52
C VAL A 5 -14.87 5.51 -6.23
N ILE A 6 -13.91 4.89 -6.88
CA ILE A 6 -12.90 5.59 -7.68
C ILE A 6 -13.23 5.35 -9.15
N ALA A 7 -13.60 6.42 -9.85
CA ALA A 7 -14.00 6.38 -11.25
C ALA A 7 -12.80 6.26 -12.19
N ARG A 8 -13.06 5.72 -13.38
CA ARG A 8 -12.04 5.45 -14.41
C ARG A 8 -11.27 6.67 -14.96
N PRO A 9 -11.78 7.93 -14.99
CA PRO A 9 -11.01 9.04 -15.55
C PRO A 9 -9.66 9.27 -14.85
N VAL A 10 -9.49 8.75 -13.63
CA VAL A 10 -8.28 8.87 -12.79
C VAL A 10 -7.34 7.66 -12.90
N LEU A 11 -7.82 6.50 -13.38
CA LEU A 11 -7.05 5.26 -13.53
C LEU A 11 -7.01 4.89 -15.01
N LYS A 12 -5.86 5.05 -15.68
CA LYS A 12 -5.75 4.62 -17.09
C LYS A 12 -6.03 3.11 -17.15
N LYS A 13 -6.61 2.62 -18.25
CA LYS A 13 -6.84 1.16 -18.46
C LYS A 13 -5.58 0.34 -18.14
N ASP A 14 -4.42 0.90 -18.46
CA ASP A 14 -3.11 0.32 -18.20
C ASP A 14 -2.78 0.25 -16.71
N ASP A 15 -3.21 1.21 -15.88
CA ASP A 15 -2.95 1.23 -14.44
C ASP A 15 -3.72 0.11 -13.71
N ILE A 16 -4.93 -0.20 -14.19
CA ILE A 16 -5.75 -1.30 -13.67
C ILE A 16 -5.15 -2.65 -14.07
N ALA A 17 -4.79 -2.82 -15.35
CA ALA A 17 -4.14 -4.03 -15.84
C ALA A 17 -2.78 -4.25 -15.18
N LEU A 18 -2.03 -3.16 -14.95
CA LEU A 18 -0.78 -3.17 -14.20
C LEU A 18 -1.01 -3.60 -12.76
N TYR A 19 -2.01 -3.04 -12.07
CA TYR A 19 -2.35 -3.44 -10.70
C TYR A 19 -2.70 -4.94 -10.61
N GLU A 20 -3.55 -5.44 -11.52
CA GLU A 20 -3.97 -6.85 -11.53
C GLU A 20 -2.79 -7.79 -11.83
N ALA A 21 -1.98 -7.48 -12.85
CA ALA A 21 -0.78 -8.24 -13.16
C ALA A 21 0.24 -8.24 -12.01
N LEU A 22 0.33 -7.14 -11.26
CA LEU A 22 1.20 -7.02 -10.09
C LEU A 22 0.69 -7.84 -8.90
N VAL A 23 -0.63 -7.88 -8.66
CA VAL A 23 -1.24 -8.72 -7.61
C VAL A 23 -0.99 -10.19 -7.91
N GLU A 24 -1.21 -10.64 -9.14
CA GLU A 24 -0.95 -12.02 -9.55
C GLU A 24 0.54 -12.39 -9.41
N ARG A 25 1.45 -11.48 -9.78
CA ARG A 25 2.89 -11.70 -9.57
C ARG A 25 3.26 -11.78 -8.09
N ALA A 26 2.67 -10.95 -7.24
CA ALA A 26 2.91 -10.97 -5.79
C ALA A 26 2.40 -12.26 -5.14
N ARG A 27 1.22 -12.75 -5.55
CA ARG A 27 0.67 -14.06 -5.17
C ARG A 27 1.64 -15.18 -5.55
N GLY A 28 2.15 -15.16 -6.79
CA GLY A 28 3.16 -16.10 -7.25
C GLY A 28 4.44 -16.06 -6.42
N GLN A 29 4.99 -14.88 -6.14
CA GLN A 29 6.22 -14.76 -5.33
C GLN A 29 6.04 -15.22 -3.88
N GLN A 30 4.88 -14.94 -3.26
CA GLN A 30 4.57 -15.45 -1.93
C GLN A 30 4.52 -16.99 -1.93
N HIS A 31 3.86 -17.58 -2.94
CA HIS A 31 3.77 -19.02 -3.10
C HIS A 31 5.16 -19.66 -3.25
N TYR A 32 6.01 -19.12 -4.13
CA TYR A 32 7.39 -19.58 -4.27
C TYR A 32 8.22 -19.39 -2.99
N HIS A 33 8.01 -18.31 -2.24
CA HIS A 33 8.71 -18.09 -0.98
C HIS A 33 8.29 -19.08 0.11
N MET A 34 7.01 -19.46 0.17
CA MET A 34 6.54 -20.54 1.06
C MET A 34 7.19 -21.88 0.70
N LEU A 35 7.13 -22.28 -0.58
CA LEU A 35 7.78 -23.50 -1.07
C LEU A 35 9.29 -23.50 -0.80
N ALA A 36 9.97 -22.38 -1.02
CA ALA A 36 11.40 -22.26 -0.75
C ALA A 36 11.73 -22.34 0.75
N LYS A 37 10.84 -21.87 1.63
CA LYS A 37 10.98 -22.03 3.08
C LYS A 37 10.79 -23.48 3.50
N GLU A 38 9.80 -24.18 2.94
CA GLU A 38 9.56 -25.62 3.18
C GLU A 38 10.77 -26.45 2.73
N LEU A 39 11.30 -26.19 1.53
CA LEU A 39 12.51 -26.85 1.00
C LEU A 39 13.79 -26.53 1.79
N LYS A 40 13.90 -25.31 2.36
CA LYS A 40 15.05 -24.92 3.20
C LYS A 40 14.96 -25.49 4.61
N ALA A 41 13.77 -25.62 5.18
CA ALA A 41 13.58 -26.30 6.47
C ALA A 41 14.11 -27.74 6.40
N ASP A 42 13.92 -28.41 5.25
CA ASP A 42 14.38 -29.77 5.01
C ASP A 42 15.92 -29.88 4.83
N LYS A 43 16.57 -28.84 4.29
CA LYS A 43 18.04 -28.81 4.11
C LYS A 43 18.84 -28.60 5.40
N THR A 44 18.22 -28.19 6.50
CA THR A 44 18.94 -27.93 7.78
C THR A 44 19.37 -29.20 8.53
N ARG A 45 19.18 -30.40 7.94
CA ARG A 45 19.56 -31.70 8.53
C ARG A 45 20.82 -32.35 7.92
N GLY A 46 21.53 -31.70 6.98
CA GLY A 46 22.74 -32.24 6.33
C GLY A 46 24.02 -31.43 6.60
N GLN A 47 25.14 -32.14 6.77
CA GLN A 47 26.42 -31.75 7.38
C GLN A 47 27.38 -30.89 6.50
N SER A 48 28.19 -30.04 7.18
CA SER A 48 29.67 -29.73 7.10
C SER A 48 30.39 -29.59 5.71
N LEU A 49 31.44 -28.79 5.41
CA LEU A 49 32.78 -28.44 5.99
C LEU A 49 33.44 -27.31 5.09
N PRO A 50 34.69 -26.82 5.35
CA PRO A 50 35.16 -25.44 5.09
C PRO A 50 36.00 -25.24 3.81
N SER A 51 36.13 -23.99 3.37
CA SER A 51 37.00 -23.56 2.27
C SER A 51 38.07 -22.59 2.76
N HIS A 52 39.34 -22.94 2.56
CA HIS A 52 40.51 -22.08 2.74
C HIS A 52 40.64 -21.05 1.60
N SER A 53 41.01 -19.80 1.92
CA SER A 53 41.66 -18.91 0.93
C SER A 53 42.41 -17.73 1.58
N ASN A 54 43.74 -17.77 1.40
CA ASN A 54 44.76 -16.75 1.10
C ASN A 54 44.70 -15.29 1.61
N LYS A 55 45.91 -14.74 1.75
CA LYS A 55 46.36 -13.48 2.37
C LYS A 55 45.85 -12.22 1.65
N ASN A 56 44.63 -11.83 2.00
CA ASN A 56 44.08 -10.48 2.22
C ASN A 56 42.56 -10.66 2.34
N GLY A 57 42.20 -11.60 3.23
CA GLY A 57 40.90 -12.25 3.21
C GLY A 57 39.78 -11.32 3.64
N ALA A 58 38.67 -11.40 2.91
CA ALA A 58 37.35 -11.07 3.46
C ALA A 58 37.16 -11.88 4.74
N HIS A 59 37.47 -11.27 5.88
CA HIS A 59 37.25 -11.84 7.20
C HIS A 59 35.86 -11.41 7.67
N TRP A 60 35.21 -12.26 8.46
CA TRP A 60 33.98 -11.86 9.11
C TRP A 60 34.28 -10.69 10.05
N VAL A 61 33.38 -9.71 10.13
CA VAL A 61 33.56 -8.51 10.98
C VAL A 61 33.92 -8.89 12.43
N LYS A 62 33.42 -10.02 12.93
CA LYS A 62 33.75 -10.58 14.25
C LYS A 62 35.24 -10.94 14.40
N ASP A 63 35.86 -11.40 13.33
CA ASP A 63 37.23 -11.91 13.28
C ASP A 63 38.21 -10.88 12.69
N CYS A 64 37.80 -9.60 12.59
CA CYS A 64 38.67 -8.53 12.11
C CYS A 64 39.84 -8.31 13.08
N PRO A 65 41.10 -8.53 12.67
CA PRO A 65 42.25 -8.35 13.54
C PRO A 65 42.66 -6.87 13.69
N THR A 66 42.07 -5.97 12.90
CA THR A 66 42.47 -4.55 12.81
C THR A 66 41.42 -3.58 13.36
N ALA A 67 40.18 -4.03 13.57
CA ALA A 67 39.10 -3.19 14.10
C ALA A 67 38.93 -3.38 15.62
N SER A 68 38.64 -2.30 16.34
CA SER A 68 38.29 -2.39 17.77
C SER A 68 36.92 -3.04 17.96
N ASP A 69 36.64 -3.58 19.14
CA ASP A 69 35.35 -4.23 19.40
C ASP A 69 34.17 -3.25 19.28
N ALA A 70 34.38 -1.97 19.60
CA ALA A 70 33.39 -0.91 19.38
C ALA A 70 33.12 -0.67 17.89
N ASP A 71 34.14 -0.73 17.04
CA ASP A 71 33.98 -0.57 15.59
C ASP A 71 33.25 -1.77 14.98
N LYS A 72 33.50 -2.98 15.48
CA LYS A 72 32.81 -4.21 15.06
C LYS A 72 31.33 -4.17 15.42
N GLU A 73 31.00 -3.72 16.63
CA GLU A 73 29.62 -3.59 17.09
C GLU A 73 28.87 -2.51 16.30
N ALA A 74 29.47 -1.34 16.09
CA ALA A 74 28.89 -0.28 15.27
C ALA A 74 28.63 -0.72 13.82
N ALA A 75 29.53 -1.52 13.23
CA ALA A 75 29.34 -2.06 11.89
C ALA A 75 28.19 -3.08 11.82
N LEU A 76 28.08 -3.97 12.81
CA LEU A 76 26.95 -4.91 12.91
C LEU A 76 25.62 -4.18 13.11
N GLN A 77 25.61 -3.14 13.95
CA GLN A 77 24.44 -2.32 14.21
C GLN A 77 23.97 -1.60 12.93
N ARG A 78 24.86 -0.94 12.21
CA ARG A 78 24.54 -0.27 10.92
C ARG A 78 23.99 -1.25 9.88
N MET A 79 24.56 -2.46 9.80
CA MET A 79 24.07 -3.47 8.89
C MET A 79 22.68 -3.97 9.29
N ASN A 80 22.44 -4.19 10.58
CA ASN A 80 21.14 -4.58 11.11
C ASN A 80 20.10 -3.48 10.90
N ASP A 81 20.48 -2.22 11.11
CA ASP A 81 19.61 -1.06 10.89
C ASP A 81 19.28 -0.89 9.41
N MET A 82 20.25 -1.04 8.51
CA MET A 82 20.01 -0.99 7.07
C MET A 82 19.16 -2.19 6.60
N LYS A 83 19.35 -3.37 7.18
CA LYS A 83 18.50 -4.54 6.94
C LYS A 83 17.09 -4.32 7.48
N ASN A 84 16.95 -3.78 8.69
CA ASN A 84 15.66 -3.47 9.31
C ASN A 84 14.94 -2.33 8.58
N GLN A 85 15.65 -1.33 8.09
CA GLN A 85 15.10 -0.25 7.27
C GLN A 85 14.61 -0.81 5.92
N ARG A 86 15.39 -1.70 5.29
CA ARG A 86 14.98 -2.41 4.07
C ARG A 86 13.80 -3.36 4.32
N LEU A 87 13.73 -4.00 5.48
CA LEU A 87 12.61 -4.86 5.87
C LEU A 87 11.37 -4.04 6.22
N ARG A 88 11.50 -2.86 6.84
CA ARG A 88 10.40 -1.91 7.08
C ARG A 88 9.87 -1.31 5.78
N ALA A 89 10.75 -1.01 4.82
CA ALA A 89 10.37 -0.57 3.48
C ALA A 89 9.69 -1.69 2.66
N LYS A 90 10.00 -2.95 2.97
CA LYS A 90 9.37 -4.16 2.39
C LYS A 90 8.27 -4.75 3.25
N ALA A 91 7.98 -4.16 4.41
CA ALA A 91 6.95 -4.65 5.30
C ALA A 91 5.63 -4.35 4.60
N VAL A 92 5.01 -5.42 4.10
CA VAL A 92 3.61 -5.42 3.72
C VAL A 92 2.86 -5.00 4.97
N ARG A 93 2.47 -3.72 5.05
CA ARG A 93 1.44 -3.30 5.99
C ARG A 93 0.26 -4.22 5.72
N SER A 94 -0.31 -4.80 6.77
CA SER A 94 -1.41 -5.76 6.63
C SER A 94 -2.44 -5.14 5.69
N LEU A 95 -2.47 -5.61 4.44
CA LEU A 95 -3.64 -5.45 3.61
C LEU A 95 -4.77 -6.06 4.44
N GLY A 96 -5.92 -5.39 4.48
CA GLY A 96 -7.09 -5.87 5.20
C GLY A 96 -7.50 -7.28 4.79
N PRO A 97 -8.69 -7.75 5.21
CA PRO A 97 -9.18 -9.08 4.86
C PRO A 97 -8.91 -9.43 3.40
N LEU A 98 -8.36 -10.62 3.18
CA LEU A 98 -7.89 -11.11 1.88
C LEU A 98 -8.93 -10.84 0.78
N GLY A 99 -8.70 -9.82 -0.07
CA GLY A 99 -9.58 -9.46 -1.19
C GLY A 99 -10.27 -8.09 -1.10
N GLU A 100 -10.24 -7.40 0.04
CA GLU A 100 -10.77 -6.04 0.15
C GLU A 100 -9.68 -5.02 -0.22
N ARG A 101 -9.93 -4.22 -1.26
CA ARG A 101 -9.00 -3.18 -1.71
C ARG A 101 -9.11 -1.99 -0.76
N VAL A 102 -7.99 -1.48 -0.29
CA VAL A 102 -7.95 -0.42 0.72
C VAL A 102 -7.17 0.79 0.22
N ALA A 103 -7.69 1.98 0.51
CA ALA A 103 -7.15 3.27 0.16
C ALA A 103 -6.91 4.10 1.45
N ILE A 104 -5.85 4.88 1.48
CA ILE A 104 -5.58 5.84 2.56
C ILE A 104 -5.92 7.24 2.05
N VAL A 105 -6.94 7.86 2.64
CA VAL A 105 -7.41 9.22 2.31
C VAL A 105 -6.66 10.25 3.15
N ASN A 106 -6.13 11.28 2.51
CA ASN A 106 -5.31 12.35 3.09
C ASN A 106 -4.20 11.86 4.03
N GLU A 107 -3.67 10.67 3.79
CA GLU A 107 -2.65 10.01 4.64
C GLU A 107 -3.12 9.64 6.07
N VAL A 108 -4.40 9.82 6.41
CA VAL A 108 -4.94 9.61 7.78
C VAL A 108 -6.03 8.55 7.89
N LEU A 109 -6.93 8.41 6.90
CA LEU A 109 -8.09 7.52 7.03
C LEU A 109 -7.96 6.32 6.08
N GLU A 110 -7.92 5.11 6.62
CA GLU A 110 -7.89 3.86 5.87
C GLU A 110 -9.32 3.36 5.60
N VAL A 111 -9.72 3.27 4.32
CA VAL A 111 -11.08 2.88 3.92
C VAL A 111 -11.08 1.87 2.77
N PRO A 112 -12.06 0.96 2.72
CA PRO A 112 -12.23 0.08 1.57
C PRO A 112 -12.64 0.89 0.33
N PHE A 113 -12.13 0.53 -0.83
CA PHE A 113 -12.50 1.15 -2.10
C PHE A 113 -12.87 0.13 -3.17
N ARG A 114 -13.70 0.58 -4.11
CA ARG A 114 -14.04 -0.14 -5.34
C ARG A 114 -13.63 0.74 -6.54
N PRO A 115 -12.77 0.26 -7.42
CA PRO A 115 -12.62 0.88 -8.73
C PRO A 115 -13.89 0.57 -9.53
N ASP A 116 -14.52 1.62 -10.05
CA ASP A 116 -15.72 1.50 -10.85
C ASP A 116 -15.46 2.11 -12.24
N THR A 117 -15.45 1.23 -13.23
CA THR A 117 -15.17 1.63 -14.61
C THR A 117 -16.38 2.18 -15.33
N GLY A 118 -17.58 2.00 -14.78
CA GLY A 118 -18.83 2.55 -15.29
C GLY A 118 -19.21 3.88 -14.62
N ALA A 119 -18.59 4.21 -13.49
CA ALA A 119 -18.79 5.51 -12.83
C ALA A 119 -18.08 6.64 -13.58
N GLU A 120 -18.78 7.77 -13.71
CA GLU A 120 -18.26 9.00 -14.32
C GLU A 120 -17.50 9.88 -13.31
N CYS A 121 -17.82 9.75 -12.01
CA CYS A 121 -17.26 10.59 -10.94
C CYS A 121 -16.78 9.75 -9.75
N ASN A 122 -15.78 10.25 -9.01
CA ASN A 122 -15.41 9.64 -7.73
C ASN A 122 -16.47 9.97 -6.68
N VAL A 123 -16.73 9.03 -5.78
CA VAL A 123 -17.76 9.16 -4.75
C VAL A 123 -17.20 8.83 -3.38
N ILE A 124 -17.57 9.67 -2.41
CA ILE A 124 -17.34 9.48 -0.97
C ILE A 124 -18.63 9.76 -0.19
N THR A 125 -18.85 9.05 0.91
CA THR A 125 -20.02 9.30 1.76
C THR A 125 -19.75 10.40 2.78
N LYS A 126 -20.78 11.15 3.19
CA LYS A 126 -20.67 12.14 4.27
C LYS A 126 -20.12 11.55 5.58
N LYS A 127 -20.48 10.30 5.88
CA LYS A 127 -19.96 9.59 7.04
C LYS A 127 -18.44 9.40 6.99
N MET A 128 -17.89 9.04 5.83
CA MET A 128 -16.45 8.94 5.63
C MET A 128 -15.75 10.30 5.78
N ILE A 129 -16.39 11.39 5.32
CA ILE A 129 -15.88 12.77 5.56
C ILE A 129 -15.82 13.06 7.05
N GLN A 130 -16.88 12.76 7.81
CA GLN A 130 -16.89 12.96 9.26
C GLN A 130 -15.84 12.11 9.99
N GLU A 131 -15.62 10.86 9.56
CA GLU A 131 -14.54 10.02 10.08
C GLU A 131 -13.17 10.59 9.75
N LEU A 132 -13.00 11.14 8.54
CA LEU A 132 -11.77 11.78 8.10
C LEU A 132 -11.46 13.03 8.94
N GLU A 133 -12.44 13.90 9.18
CA GLU A 133 -12.29 15.10 10.01
C GLU A 133 -11.93 14.76 11.46
N LYS A 134 -12.55 13.71 12.01
CA LYS A 134 -12.21 13.19 13.34
C LYS A 134 -10.78 12.67 13.40
N ALA A 135 -10.33 11.96 12.36
CA ALA A 135 -8.98 11.38 12.30
C ALA A 135 -7.89 12.43 12.04
N SER A 136 -8.17 13.44 11.22
CA SER A 136 -7.24 14.51 10.86
C SER A 136 -7.21 15.64 11.90
N GLY A 137 -8.27 15.79 12.70
CA GLY A 137 -8.47 16.94 13.59
C GLY A 137 -8.73 18.25 12.83
N SER A 138 -9.01 18.19 11.53
CA SER A 138 -9.20 19.34 10.65
C SER A 138 -10.43 19.15 9.77
N ALA A 139 -11.23 20.20 9.62
CA ALA A 139 -12.39 20.19 8.75
C ALA A 139 -11.99 20.00 7.28
N VAL A 140 -12.77 19.22 6.53
CA VAL A 140 -12.57 19.06 5.09
C VAL A 140 -13.21 20.23 4.36
N SER A 141 -12.50 20.80 3.38
CA SER A 141 -13.05 21.87 2.55
C SER A 141 -14.12 21.31 1.61
N MET A 142 -15.37 21.62 1.93
CA MET A 142 -16.55 21.26 1.13
C MET A 142 -16.94 22.43 0.23
N GLU A 143 -17.29 22.14 -1.02
CA GLU A 143 -17.76 23.12 -2.00
C GLU A 143 -19.14 22.74 -2.53
N MET A 144 -20.02 23.73 -2.66
CA MET A 144 -21.33 23.56 -3.30
C MET A 144 -21.18 23.67 -4.82
N LEU A 145 -21.68 22.69 -5.53
CA LEU A 145 -21.77 22.67 -6.99
C LEU A 145 -22.88 23.61 -7.46
N ALA A 146 -22.54 24.50 -8.39
CA ALA A 146 -23.51 25.38 -9.04
C ALA A 146 -24.51 24.60 -9.93
N VAL A 147 -24.08 23.45 -10.45
CA VAL A 147 -24.91 22.53 -11.24
C VAL A 147 -24.89 21.17 -10.55
N PRO A 148 -26.05 20.63 -10.11
CA PRO A 148 -26.11 19.31 -9.47
C PRO A 148 -25.62 18.21 -10.41
N VAL A 149 -24.87 17.25 -9.87
CA VAL A 149 -24.50 16.02 -10.57
C VAL A 149 -25.65 15.02 -10.42
N LYS A 150 -26.29 14.68 -11.54
CA LYS A 150 -27.38 13.70 -11.57
C LYS A 150 -26.81 12.31 -11.80
N VAL A 151 -27.08 11.39 -10.89
CA VAL A 151 -26.63 10.00 -10.97
C VAL A 151 -27.86 9.10 -10.95
N GLU A 152 -27.97 8.23 -11.95
CA GLU A 152 -28.94 7.14 -11.93
C GLU A 152 -28.41 6.03 -11.03
N VAL A 153 -29.09 5.78 -9.93
CA VAL A 153 -28.73 4.67 -9.02
C VAL A 153 -29.37 3.39 -9.53
N ALA A 154 -28.91 2.24 -9.04
CA ALA A 154 -29.27 0.92 -9.58
C ALA A 154 -30.76 0.57 -9.56
N ASP A 155 -31.59 1.31 -8.82
CA ASP A 155 -33.05 1.16 -8.78
C ASP A 155 -33.78 2.03 -9.84
N GLY A 156 -33.03 2.71 -10.71
CA GLY A 156 -33.55 3.59 -11.77
C GLY A 156 -33.92 4.99 -11.29
N ARG A 157 -33.69 5.34 -10.01
CA ARG A 157 -33.93 6.70 -9.51
C ARG A 157 -32.77 7.61 -9.88
N LEU A 158 -33.11 8.84 -10.27
CA LEU A 158 -32.15 9.92 -10.42
C LEU A 158 -31.96 10.59 -9.06
N VAL A 159 -30.73 10.54 -8.56
CA VAL A 159 -30.32 11.26 -7.35
C VAL A 159 -29.41 12.40 -7.77
N GLU A 160 -29.64 13.59 -7.19
CA GLU A 160 -28.85 14.77 -7.47
C GLU A 160 -27.91 15.04 -6.30
N TYR A 161 -26.62 15.17 -6.60
CA TYR A 161 -25.60 15.55 -5.63
C TYR A 161 -25.11 16.96 -5.88
N LEU A 162 -25.05 17.74 -4.81
CA LEU A 162 -24.74 19.17 -4.82
C LEU A 162 -23.41 19.49 -4.16
N GLU A 163 -22.80 18.53 -3.45
CA GLU A 163 -21.60 18.77 -2.67
C GLU A 163 -20.41 18.05 -3.28
N LYS A 164 -19.26 18.73 -3.31
CA LYS A 164 -17.98 18.13 -3.67
C LYS A 164 -16.88 18.50 -2.69
N CYS A 165 -15.80 17.73 -2.71
CA CYS A 165 -14.56 18.06 -2.01
C CYS A 165 -13.33 17.61 -2.80
N ASN A 166 -12.17 18.14 -2.41
CA ASN A 166 -10.88 17.74 -2.97
C ASN A 166 -10.07 16.95 -1.94
N LEU A 167 -9.69 15.72 -2.28
CA LEU A 167 -8.94 14.83 -1.38
C LEU A 167 -7.79 14.15 -2.11
N ASP A 168 -6.75 13.84 -1.35
CA ASP A 168 -5.64 13.01 -1.78
C ASP A 168 -5.92 11.56 -1.38
N VAL A 169 -5.60 10.61 -2.26
CA VAL A 169 -5.75 9.18 -1.99
C VAL A 169 -4.46 8.45 -2.30
N GLN A 170 -4.03 7.60 -1.37
CA GLN A 170 -2.93 6.67 -1.55
C GLN A 170 -3.47 5.25 -1.67
N LEU A 171 -3.25 4.62 -2.83
CA LEU A 171 -3.55 3.22 -3.06
C LEU A 171 -2.37 2.36 -2.65
N LEU A 172 -2.60 1.37 -1.78
CA LEU A 172 -1.58 0.40 -1.44
C LEU A 172 -1.55 -0.70 -2.52
N THR A 173 -0.49 -0.70 -3.34
CA THR A 173 -0.31 -1.69 -4.40
C THR A 173 0.94 -2.55 -4.15
N ALA A 174 1.02 -3.72 -4.79
CA ALA A 174 2.17 -4.61 -4.66
C ALA A 174 3.48 -4.01 -5.19
N ALA A 175 3.41 -3.06 -6.14
CA ALA A 175 4.59 -2.32 -6.62
C ALA A 175 4.99 -1.14 -5.71
N GLY A 176 4.18 -0.85 -4.69
CA GLY A 176 4.36 0.28 -3.79
C GLY A 176 3.12 1.18 -3.74
N PRO A 177 3.14 2.20 -2.87
CA PRO A 177 2.04 3.14 -2.76
C PRO A 177 1.93 4.02 -4.00
N VAL A 178 0.72 4.15 -4.55
CA VAL A 178 0.39 5.09 -5.63
C VAL A 178 -0.36 6.27 -5.02
N ARG A 179 0.15 7.49 -5.19
CA ARG A 179 -0.48 8.72 -4.67
C ARG A 179 -1.21 9.45 -5.78
N LEU A 180 -2.52 9.63 -5.58
CA LEU A 180 -3.40 10.42 -6.42
C LEU A 180 -3.75 11.68 -5.64
N ARG A 181 -3.49 12.86 -6.21
CA ARG A 181 -3.63 14.13 -5.48
C ARG A 181 -4.69 15.03 -6.09
N ARG A 182 -5.35 15.82 -5.25
CA ARG A 182 -6.40 16.78 -5.61
C ARG A 182 -7.46 16.14 -6.49
N LEU A 183 -7.90 14.95 -6.09
CA LEU A 183 -9.02 14.30 -6.75
C LEU A 183 -10.29 15.00 -6.30
N GLU A 184 -11.15 15.29 -7.26
CA GLU A 184 -12.50 15.77 -6.97
C GLU A 184 -13.39 14.58 -6.61
N TRP A 185 -14.16 14.74 -5.53
CA TRP A 185 -15.08 13.74 -5.01
C TRP A 185 -16.48 14.32 -4.88
N ILE A 186 -17.45 13.63 -5.43
CA ILE A 186 -18.87 13.90 -5.17
C ILE A 186 -19.20 13.32 -3.81
N VAL A 187 -19.82 14.14 -2.97
CA VAL A 187 -20.20 13.74 -1.62
C VAL A 187 -21.67 13.31 -1.63
N MET A 188 -21.88 12.06 -1.24
CA MET A 188 -23.20 11.45 -1.15
C MET A 188 -23.65 11.34 0.30
N ASP A 189 -24.95 11.54 0.53
CA ASP A 189 -25.59 11.12 1.77
C ASP A 189 -25.53 9.58 1.84
N GLY A 190 -24.84 9.06 2.85
CA GLY A 190 -24.61 7.62 3.06
C GLY A 190 -25.24 7.12 4.34
#